data_AF-A0A914ZTX0-F1
#
_entry.id   AF-A0A914ZTX0-F1
#
_cell.length_a   1.000
_cell.length_b   1.000
_cell.length_c   1.000
_cell.angle_alpha   90.00
_cell.angle_beta   90.00
_cell.angle_gamma   90.00
#
_symmetry.space_group_name_H-M   'P 1'
#
loop_
_entity.id
_entity.type
_entity.pdbx_description
1 polymer ?
#
loop_
_entity_poly.entity_id
_entity_poly.type
_entity_poly.pdbx_seq_one_letter_code
_entity_poly.pdbx_strand_id
1 'polypeptide(L)'
;VHRALELVFFHNESIWPAKMKELISHSCSVIPDFITEKEERSLLNEIEPHMKRLRYEKSHWDDYCGDVISGMCLLSDAVLRLRHKDRKDELIVDFFVPRRCLYRMGEYGRYEFTHEVLGKDESFFNGRPVPRDRRISVICRDLPKAFVEAQERAKEIAAHSVGAKINGEATQNEKLK
;
A
#
# COMPACT_ATOMS: atom_id res chain seq x y z
N VAL A 1 15.09 -8.61 3.22
CA VAL A 1 14.78 -7.28 2.65
C VAL A 1 15.26 -6.24 3.64
N HIS A 2 16.25 -5.40 3.27
CA HIS A 2 16.75 -4.36 4.15
C HIS A 2 15.67 -3.29 4.35
N ARG A 3 15.19 -3.13 5.59
CA ARG A 3 14.28 -2.05 5.99
C ARG A 3 15.12 -0.90 6.51
N ALA A 4 15.00 0.28 5.89
CA ALA A 4 15.78 1.46 6.22
C ALA A 4 15.12 2.23 7.38
N LEU A 5 15.53 1.93 8.61
CA LEU A 5 14.97 2.56 9.82
C LEU A 5 15.29 4.07 9.88
N GLU A 6 16.39 4.49 9.26
CA GLU A 6 16.81 5.89 9.13
C GLU A 6 15.84 6.74 8.29
N LEU A 7 14.94 6.10 7.54
CA LEU A 7 13.90 6.75 6.76
C LEU A 7 12.58 6.91 7.54
N VAL A 8 12.57 6.59 8.84
CA VAL A 8 11.41 6.71 9.71
C VAL A 8 11.72 7.69 10.83
N PHE A 9 10.84 8.68 11.03
CA PHE A 9 11.01 9.71 12.04
C PHE A 9 9.74 9.83 12.90
N PHE A 10 9.85 9.47 14.18
CA PHE A 10 8.78 9.64 15.16
C PHE A 10 8.84 11.04 15.77
N HIS A 11 7.80 11.84 15.59
CA HIS A 11 7.69 13.15 16.24
C HIS A 11 7.43 12.97 17.73
N ASN A 12 8.02 13.83 18.55
CA ASN A 12 7.89 13.79 20.01
C ASN A 12 8.10 12.37 20.57
N GLU A 13 9.21 11.70 20.20
CA GLU A 13 9.40 10.28 20.45
C GLU A 13 9.15 9.83 21.91
N SER A 14 9.37 10.72 22.89
CA SER A 14 9.13 10.46 24.32
C SER A 14 7.68 10.15 24.69
N ILE A 15 6.69 10.60 23.91
CA ILE A 15 5.27 10.35 24.18
C ILE A 15 4.73 9.07 23.52
N TRP A 16 5.56 8.39 22.72
CA TRP A 16 5.17 7.18 22.01
C TRP A 16 5.25 5.94 22.92
N PRO A 17 4.15 5.18 23.06
CA PRO A 17 4.21 3.87 23.70
C PRO A 17 5.11 2.93 22.90
N ALA A 18 6.02 2.23 23.58
CA ALA A 18 6.99 1.32 22.95
C ALA A 18 6.32 0.29 22.04
N LYS A 19 5.16 -0.23 22.47
CA LYS A 19 4.39 -1.20 21.67
C LYS A 19 3.89 -0.63 20.35
N MET A 20 3.49 0.63 20.31
CA MET A 20 3.03 1.26 19.06
C MET A 20 4.19 1.49 18.09
N LYS A 21 5.37 1.91 18.59
CA LYS A 21 6.59 2.03 17.76
C LYS A 21 7.00 0.70 17.17
N GLU A 22 6.92 -0.37 17.97
CA GLU A 22 7.16 -1.74 17.51
C GLU A 22 6.16 -2.12 16.42
N LEU A 23 4.86 -1.92 16.63
CA LEU A 23 3.83 -2.27 15.65
C LEU A 23 4.02 -1.53 14.32
N ILE A 24 4.29 -0.22 14.35
CA ILE A 24 4.60 0.57 13.15
C ILE A 24 5.86 0.06 12.45
N SER A 25 6.92 -0.26 13.19
CA SER A 25 8.17 -0.78 12.58
C SER A 25 7.98 -2.15 11.91
N HIS A 26 7.02 -2.94 12.39
CA HIS A 26 6.68 -4.22 11.78
C HIS A 26 5.78 -4.07 10.56
N SER A 27 4.80 -3.16 10.62
CA SER A 27 3.73 -3.02 9.62
C SER A 27 4.06 -2.03 8.49
N CYS A 28 5.00 -1.10 8.72
CA CYS A 28 5.43 -0.11 7.74
C CYS A 28 6.92 -0.25 7.43
N SER A 29 7.31 0.03 6.19
CA SER A 29 8.71 0.02 5.78
C SER A 29 8.96 0.81 4.52
N VAL A 30 10.18 1.34 4.36
CA VAL A 30 10.68 1.91 3.11
C VAL A 30 11.90 1.10 2.66
N ILE A 31 11.91 0.75 1.37
CA ILE A 31 13.03 0.11 0.68
C ILE A 31 13.57 1.13 -0.31
N PRO A 32 14.72 1.76 -0.04
CA PRO A 32 15.35 2.69 -0.99
C PRO A 32 15.89 1.94 -2.20
N ASP A 33 16.03 2.66 -3.32
CA ASP A 33 16.57 2.14 -4.59
C ASP A 33 15.97 0.78 -5.00
N PHE A 34 14.67 0.62 -4.78
CA PHE A 34 13.93 -0.59 -5.10
C PHE A 34 13.90 -0.86 -6.61
N ILE A 35 13.86 0.22 -7.41
CA ILE A 35 14.08 0.17 -8.85
C ILE A 35 15.32 0.96 -9.25
N THR A 36 15.92 0.53 -10.35
CA THR A 36 17.00 1.25 -11.02
C THR A 36 16.47 2.42 -11.84
N GLU A 37 17.36 3.36 -12.21
CA GLU A 37 17.00 4.46 -13.10
C GLU A 37 16.52 3.99 -14.48
N LYS A 38 17.03 2.84 -14.95
CA LYS A 38 16.61 2.25 -16.23
C LYS A 38 15.18 1.72 -16.15
N GLU A 39 14.82 1.06 -15.06
CA GLU A 39 13.45 0.57 -14.82
C GLU A 39 12.48 1.74 -14.65
N GLU A 40 12.86 2.75 -13.87
CA GLU A 40 12.06 3.97 -13.73
C GLU A 40 11.80 4.64 -15.09
N ARG A 41 12.83 4.76 -15.93
CA ARG A 41 12.69 5.33 -17.29
C ARG A 41 11.78 4.48 -18.16
N SER A 42 11.89 3.16 -18.07
CA SER A 42 11.05 2.24 -18.85
C SER A 42 9.58 2.36 -18.44
N LEU A 43 9.30 2.45 -17.14
CA LEU A 43 7.95 2.71 -16.61
C LEU A 43 7.42 4.07 -17.07
N LEU A 44 8.24 5.12 -16.99
CA LEU A 44 7.86 6.48 -17.39
C LEU A 44 7.51 6.57 -18.87
N ASN A 45 8.28 5.92 -19.75
CA ASN A 45 8.00 5.90 -21.18
C ASN A 45 6.61 5.35 -21.51
N GLU A 46 6.14 4.37 -20.73
CA GLU A 46 4.81 3.76 -20.91
C GLU A 46 3.70 4.63 -20.28
N ILE A 47 3.88 5.13 -19.06
CA ILE A 47 2.79 5.79 -18.33
C ILE A 47 2.64 7.28 -18.66
N GLU A 48 3.72 7.99 -19.00
CA GLU A 48 3.68 9.45 -19.23
C GLU A 48 2.67 9.90 -20.30
N PRO A 49 2.54 9.22 -21.46
CA PRO A 49 1.57 9.58 -22.49
C PRO A 49 0.13 9.64 -21.96
N HIS A 50 -0.21 8.80 -20.98
CA HIS A 50 -1.54 8.72 -20.38
C HIS A 50 -1.73 9.68 -19.20
N MET A 51 -0.67 9.96 -18.45
CA MET A 51 -0.74 10.77 -17.22
C MET A 51 -0.67 12.29 -17.47
N LYS A 52 -0.13 12.76 -18.60
CA LYS A 52 0.02 14.21 -18.90
C LYS A 52 -1.29 15.00 -18.90
N ARG A 53 -2.44 14.33 -19.01
CA ARG A 53 -3.77 14.95 -19.10
C ARG A 53 -4.62 14.78 -17.84
N LEU A 54 -4.15 14.02 -16.86
CA LEU A 54 -4.91 13.75 -15.64
C LEU A 54 -4.68 14.87 -14.62
N ARG A 55 -5.78 15.41 -14.08
CA ARG A 55 -5.70 16.33 -12.95
C ARG A 55 -5.45 15.55 -11.67
N TYR A 56 -4.78 16.19 -10.72
CA TYR A 56 -4.67 15.66 -9.38
C TYR A 56 -6.07 15.48 -8.77
N GLU A 57 -6.39 14.25 -8.37
CA GLU A 57 -7.67 13.91 -7.78
C GLU A 57 -7.54 13.90 -6.25
N LYS A 58 -8.34 14.73 -5.58
CA LYS A 58 -8.37 14.83 -4.10
C LYS A 58 -9.27 13.78 -3.46
N SER A 59 -10.14 13.11 -4.23
CA SER A 59 -11.06 12.11 -3.71
C SER A 59 -10.32 10.77 -3.59
N HIS A 60 -10.20 10.26 -2.37
CA HIS A 60 -9.57 8.98 -2.08
C HIS A 60 -10.62 8.05 -1.47
N TRP A 61 -10.97 6.98 -2.19
CA TRP A 61 -11.80 5.89 -1.67
C TRP A 61 -10.91 4.73 -1.23
N ASP A 62 -10.01 4.98 -0.27
CA ASP A 62 -9.13 3.93 0.26
C ASP A 62 -9.89 2.87 1.11
N ASP A 63 -11.19 3.09 1.34
CA ASP A 63 -12.08 2.20 2.10
C ASP A 63 -12.26 0.80 1.47
N TYR A 64 -11.92 0.62 0.19
CA TYR A 64 -12.06 -0.64 -0.55
C TYR A 64 -10.72 -1.32 -0.87
N CYS A 65 -9.79 -1.39 0.10
CA CYS A 65 -8.60 -2.25 0.01
C CYS A 65 -8.36 -3.08 1.28
N GLY A 66 -7.56 -4.13 1.15
CA GLY A 66 -7.24 -5.08 2.21
C GLY A 66 -6.24 -4.56 3.23
N ASP A 67 -5.36 -5.42 3.72
CA ASP A 67 -4.45 -5.10 4.81
C ASP A 67 -3.23 -4.29 4.37
N VAL A 68 -2.87 -4.26 3.09
CA VAL A 68 -1.57 -3.78 2.62
C VAL A 68 -1.68 -2.83 1.43
N ILE A 69 -1.05 -1.67 1.59
CA ILE A 69 -0.79 -0.71 0.51
C ILE A 69 0.72 -0.66 0.27
N SER A 70 1.14 -0.82 -0.98
CA SER A 70 2.52 -0.61 -1.39
C SER A 70 2.59 0.47 -2.46
N GLY A 71 3.45 1.46 -2.27
CA GLY A 71 3.62 2.55 -3.22
C GLY A 71 5.07 2.67 -3.70
N MET A 72 5.25 2.60 -5.01
CA MET A 72 6.54 2.88 -5.65
C MET A 72 6.62 4.35 -6.04
N CYS A 73 7.70 5.02 -5.66
CA CYS A 73 7.90 6.46 -5.86
C CYS A 73 8.76 6.73 -7.10
N LEU A 74 8.31 7.60 -8.01
CA LEU A 74 9.02 7.99 -9.23
C LEU A 74 9.21 9.51 -9.29
N LEU A 75 10.22 9.95 -10.05
CA LEU A 75 10.59 11.33 -10.38
C LEU A 75 11.17 12.18 -9.23
N SER A 76 10.53 12.20 -8.05
CA SER A 76 10.98 13.05 -6.94
C SER A 76 10.79 12.40 -5.58
N ASP A 77 11.58 12.85 -4.61
CA ASP A 77 11.43 12.53 -3.20
C ASP A 77 10.13 13.13 -2.63
N ALA A 78 9.69 12.59 -1.49
CA ALA A 78 8.63 13.18 -0.69
C ALA A 78 8.70 12.74 0.78
N VAL A 79 7.83 13.34 1.60
CA VAL A 79 7.55 12.91 2.96
C VAL A 79 6.14 12.35 3.02
N LEU A 80 6.01 11.11 3.47
CA LEU A 80 4.73 10.46 3.78
C LEU A 80 4.52 10.55 5.28
N ARG A 81 3.50 11.30 5.71
CA ARG A 81 3.15 11.47 7.12
C ARG A 81 2.00 10.56 7.50
N LEU A 82 2.14 9.86 8.62
CA LEU A 82 1.09 9.10 9.26
C LEU A 82 0.69 9.77 10.58
N ARG A 83 -0.61 9.92 10.81
CA ARG A 83 -1.18 10.48 12.05
C ARG A 83 -2.14 9.49 12.66
N HIS A 84 -2.01 9.21 13.95
CA HIS A 84 -2.90 8.27 14.64
C HIS A 84 -4.34 8.77 14.61
N LYS A 85 -5.32 7.91 14.30
CA LYS A 85 -6.72 8.30 14.11
C LYS A 85 -7.33 9.02 15.33
N ASP A 86 -7.00 8.55 16.54
CA ASP A 86 -7.54 9.10 17.80
C ASP A 86 -6.63 10.14 18.49
N ARG A 87 -5.34 10.20 18.10
CA ARG A 87 -4.29 11.03 18.75
C ARG A 87 -3.48 11.79 17.71
N LYS A 88 -4.19 12.36 16.72
CA LYS A 88 -3.66 12.89 15.45
C LYS A 88 -2.61 14.00 15.57
N ASP A 89 -2.65 14.76 16.67
CA ASP A 89 -1.76 15.89 16.94
C ASP A 89 -0.58 15.50 17.85
N GLU A 90 -0.62 14.30 18.42
CA GLU A 90 0.37 13.79 19.35
C GLU A 90 1.24 12.71 18.70
N LEU A 91 0.60 11.71 18.08
CA LEU A 91 1.27 10.55 17.51
C LEU A 91 1.39 10.71 16.00
N ILE A 92 2.50 11.31 15.58
CA ILE A 92 2.86 11.58 14.19
C ILE A 92 4.18 10.89 13.84
N VAL A 93 4.20 10.14 12.75
CA VAL A 93 5.42 9.52 12.21
C VAL A 93 5.57 9.86 10.74
N ASP A 94 6.73 10.35 10.37
CA ASP A 94 7.08 10.66 8.99
C ASP A 94 7.97 9.57 8.40
N PHE A 95 7.72 9.26 7.14
CA PHE A 95 8.55 8.39 6.33
C PHE A 95 9.17 9.23 5.21
N PHE A 96 10.49 9.23 5.12
CA PHE A 96 11.17 9.72 3.92
C PHE A 96 11.00 8.68 2.82
N VAL A 97 10.36 9.08 1.72
CA VAL A 97 10.09 8.20 0.58
C VAL A 97 10.87 8.70 -0.64
N PRO A 98 12.15 8.29 -0.78
CA PRO A 98 12.99 8.77 -1.87
C PRO A 98 12.47 8.31 -3.23
N ARG A 99 12.86 9.03 -4.27
CA ARG A 99 12.70 8.61 -5.66
C ARG A 99 13.25 7.18 -5.81
N ARG A 100 12.52 6.34 -6.55
CA ARG A 100 12.78 4.91 -6.77
C ARG A 100 12.62 4.00 -5.56
N CYS A 101 12.09 4.50 -4.43
CA CYS A 101 11.78 3.64 -3.29
C CYS A 101 10.47 2.86 -3.50
N LEU A 102 10.34 1.75 -2.75
CA LEU A 102 9.05 1.12 -2.46
C LEU A 102 8.74 1.34 -0.97
N TYR A 103 7.62 2.00 -0.68
CA TYR A 103 7.08 2.03 0.68
C TYR A 103 5.95 1.02 0.83
N ARG A 104 5.84 0.43 2.02
CA ARG A 104 4.74 -0.43 2.43
C ARG A 104 4.08 0.17 3.66
N MET A 105 2.75 0.18 3.66
CA MET A 105 1.92 0.47 4.82
C MET A 105 0.91 -0.66 4.96
N GLY A 106 1.05 -1.44 6.02
CA GLY A 106 0.17 -2.57 6.28
C GLY A 106 -0.43 -2.54 7.68
N GLU A 107 -1.43 -3.41 7.87
CA GLU A 107 -1.99 -3.80 9.17
C GLU A 107 -2.19 -2.60 10.12
N TYR A 108 -1.52 -2.59 11.27
CA TYR A 108 -1.63 -1.54 12.28
C TYR A 108 -1.40 -0.14 11.70
N GLY A 109 -0.35 0.04 10.88
CA GLY A 109 -0.07 1.31 10.23
C GLY A 109 -1.11 1.73 9.20
N ARG A 110 -1.85 0.80 8.60
CA ARG A 110 -2.94 1.10 7.66
C ARG A 110 -4.24 1.46 8.39
N TYR A 111 -4.58 0.72 9.44
CA TYR A 111 -5.89 0.83 10.09
C TYR A 111 -5.94 1.87 11.22
N GLU A 112 -4.82 2.14 11.88
CA GLU A 112 -4.77 3.04 13.04
C GLU A 112 -4.26 4.44 12.70
N PHE A 113 -3.81 4.66 11.46
CA PHE A 113 -3.23 5.92 11.02
C PHE A 113 -3.84 6.42 9.71
N THR A 114 -4.17 7.71 9.69
CA THR A 114 -4.39 8.44 8.43
C THR A 114 -3.05 8.74 7.78
N HIS A 115 -2.99 8.84 6.45
CA HIS A 115 -1.76 9.11 5.73
C HIS A 115 -1.89 10.29 4.76
N GLU A 116 -0.81 11.06 4.61
CA GLU A 116 -0.75 12.19 3.66
C GLU A 116 0.67 12.32 3.08
N VAL A 117 0.78 12.71 1.81
CA VAL A 117 2.06 13.16 1.24
C VAL A 117 2.15 14.67 1.40
N LEU A 118 3.16 15.15 2.13
CA LEU A 118 3.24 16.55 2.50
C LEU A 118 3.41 17.49 1.28
N GLY A 119 2.72 18.63 1.36
CA GLY A 119 2.79 19.71 0.38
C GLY A 119 4.11 20.47 0.45
N LYS A 120 4.35 21.35 -0.54
CA LYS A 120 5.62 22.11 -0.68
C LYS A 120 6.01 22.86 0.59
N ASP A 121 5.04 23.44 1.29
CA ASP A 121 5.29 24.32 2.44
C ASP A 121 5.52 23.55 3.75
N GLU A 122 5.17 22.26 3.78
CA GLU A 122 5.25 21.41 4.98
C GLU A 122 6.21 20.22 4.82
N SER A 123 6.79 20.04 3.63
CA SER A 123 7.64 18.90 3.28
C SER A 123 9.02 19.01 3.94
N PHE A 124 9.08 18.62 5.22
CA PHE A 124 10.30 18.51 6.01
C PHE A 124 10.41 17.10 6.59
N PHE A 125 11.60 16.52 6.55
CA PHE A 125 11.93 15.26 7.20
C PHE A 125 13.04 15.48 8.22
N ASN A 126 12.77 15.19 9.50
CA ASN A 126 13.69 15.42 10.62
C ASN A 126 14.32 16.84 10.59
N GLY A 127 13.47 17.86 10.40
CA GLY A 127 13.87 19.27 10.31
C GLY A 127 14.54 19.69 9.00
N ARG A 128 14.81 18.77 8.07
CA ARG A 128 15.44 19.08 6.78
C ARG A 128 14.38 19.24 5.68
N PRO A 129 14.43 20.30 4.87
CA PRO A 129 13.49 20.48 3.78
C PRO A 129 13.67 19.37 2.73
N VAL A 130 12.55 18.81 2.27
CA VAL A 130 12.48 17.86 1.15
C VAL A 130 11.77 18.57 0.00
N PRO A 131 12.50 19.07 -1.01
CA PRO A 131 11.91 19.80 -2.12
C PRO A 131 10.85 18.97 -2.86
N ARG A 132 9.68 19.57 -3.11
CA ARG A 132 8.60 18.93 -3.88
C ARG A 132 8.69 19.36 -5.34
N ASP A 133 8.69 18.37 -6.22
CA ASP A 133 8.57 18.51 -7.66
C ASP A 133 7.47 17.54 -8.16
N ARG A 134 7.27 17.48 -9.48
CA ARG A 134 6.39 16.51 -10.13
C ARG A 134 6.77 15.10 -9.66
N ARG A 135 5.83 14.46 -8.98
CA ARG A 135 5.95 13.10 -8.46
C ARG A 135 4.90 12.20 -9.11
N ILE A 136 5.30 10.99 -9.45
CA ILE A 136 4.37 9.91 -9.80
C ILE A 136 4.53 8.82 -8.76
N SER A 137 3.44 8.22 -8.30
CA SER A 137 3.48 6.99 -7.53
C SER A 137 2.60 5.92 -8.15
N VAL A 138 3.12 4.71 -8.24
CA VAL A 138 2.37 3.52 -8.61
C VAL A 138 1.97 2.81 -7.32
N ILE A 139 0.66 2.71 -7.08
CA ILE A 139 0.12 2.17 -5.83
C ILE A 139 -0.53 0.83 -6.11
N CYS A 140 -0.03 -0.21 -5.44
CA CYS A 140 -0.64 -1.54 -5.41
C CYS A 140 -1.38 -1.70 -4.08
N ARG A 141 -2.59 -2.26 -4.15
CA ARG A 141 -3.45 -2.53 -3.00
C ARG A 141 -3.90 -3.98 -3.07
N ASP A 142 -3.97 -4.65 -1.92
CA ASP A 142 -4.55 -5.98 -1.83
C ASP A 142 -6.09 -5.92 -1.78
N LEU A 143 -6.70 -7.07 -2.06
CA LEU A 143 -8.16 -7.22 -2.03
C LEU A 143 -8.66 -7.31 -0.58
N PRO A 144 -9.84 -6.75 -0.27
CA PRO A 144 -10.46 -6.92 1.04
C PRO A 144 -10.63 -8.41 1.41
N LYS A 145 -10.36 -8.79 2.66
CA LYS A 145 -10.51 -10.18 3.15
C LYS A 145 -11.88 -10.77 2.85
N ALA A 146 -12.94 -10.01 3.12
CA ALA A 146 -14.31 -10.44 2.85
C ALA A 146 -14.53 -10.80 1.37
N PHE A 147 -13.86 -10.11 0.44
CA PHE A 147 -13.92 -10.40 -0.98
C PHE A 147 -13.16 -11.68 -1.33
N VAL A 148 -11.96 -11.86 -0.76
CA VAL A 148 -11.16 -13.09 -0.95
C VAL A 148 -11.93 -14.31 -0.44
N GLU A 149 -12.47 -14.23 0.78
CA GLU A 149 -13.27 -15.32 1.37
C GLU A 149 -14.54 -15.62 0.56
N ALA A 150 -15.19 -14.59 0.00
CA ALA A 150 -16.34 -14.78 -0.87
C ALA A 150 -15.96 -15.50 -2.18
N GLN A 151 -14.81 -15.16 -2.77
CA GLN A 151 -14.29 -15.85 -3.95
C GLN A 151 -13.93 -17.31 -3.67
N GLU A 152 -13.34 -17.60 -2.51
CA GLU A 152 -13.01 -18.97 -2.09
C GLU A 152 -14.27 -19.80 -1.89
N ARG A 153 -15.25 -19.28 -1.13
CA ARG A 153 -16.58 -19.92 -0.96
C ARG A 153 -17.26 -20.18 -2.30
N ALA A 154 -17.22 -19.23 -3.23
CA ALA A 154 -17.83 -19.41 -4.56
C ALA A 154 -17.12 -20.51 -5.38
N LYS A 155 -15.79 -20.60 -5.31
CA LYS A 155 -15.02 -21.67 -5.98
C LYS A 155 -15.34 -23.04 -5.39
N GLU A 156 -15.47 -23.16 -4.08
CA GLU A 156 -15.87 -24.39 -3.42
C GLU A 156 -17.26 -24.85 -3.86
N ILE A 157 -18.25 -23.94 -3.88
CA ILE A 157 -19.60 -24.25 -4.35
C ILE A 157 -19.57 -24.71 -5.82
N ALA A 158 -18.82 -24.02 -6.68
CA ALA A 158 -18.69 -24.39 -8.09
C ALA A 158 -18.04 -25.78 -8.26
N ALA A 159 -16.99 -26.09 -7.49
CA ALA A 159 -16.32 -27.39 -7.54
C ALA A 159 -17.23 -28.54 -7.09
N HIS A 160 -18.02 -28.34 -6.02
CA HIS A 160 -19.01 -29.33 -5.56
C HIS A 160 -20.16 -29.52 -6.55
N SER A 161 -20.58 -28.43 -7.22
CA SER A 161 -21.64 -28.46 -8.25
C SER A 161 -21.21 -29.24 -9.49
N VAL A 162 -19.94 -29.14 -9.87
CA VAL A 162 -19.36 -29.92 -10.98
C VAL A 162 -19.23 -31.38 -10.57
N GLY A 163 -18.68 -31.69 -9.38
CA GLY A 163 -18.57 -33.04 -8.83
C GLY A 163 -19.90 -33.81 -8.75
N ALA A 164 -20.99 -33.12 -8.37
CA ALA A 164 -22.32 -33.71 -8.33
C ALA A 164 -22.89 -34.05 -9.72
N LYS A 165 -22.56 -33.25 -10.75
CA LYS A 165 -22.99 -33.51 -12.14
C LYS A 165 -22.29 -34.73 -12.75
N ILE A 166 -20.97 -34.86 -12.55
CA ILE A 166 -20.20 -36.01 -13.06
C ILE A 166 -20.66 -37.34 -12.43
N ASN A 167 -20.97 -37.34 -11.12
CA ASN A 167 -21.47 -38.53 -10.43
C ASN A 167 -22.92 -38.88 -10.82
N GLY A 168 -23.74 -37.88 -11.14
CA GLY A 168 -25.11 -38.08 -11.63
C GLY A 168 -25.18 -38.65 -13.06
N GLU A 169 -24.25 -38.29 -13.94
CA GLU A 169 -24.14 -38.85 -15.29
C GLU A 169 -23.59 -40.29 -15.28
N ALA A 170 -22.66 -40.60 -14.37
CA ALA A 170 -22.13 -41.97 -14.21
C ALA A 170 -23.21 -42.96 -13.73
N THR A 171 -24.09 -42.54 -12.82
CA THR A 171 -25.17 -43.41 -12.29
C THR A 171 -26.34 -43.62 -13.27
N GLN A 172 -26.52 -42.74 -14.27
CA GLN A 172 -27.49 -42.98 -15.34
C GLN A 172 -26.99 -43.99 -16.39
N ASN A 173 -25.68 -44.02 -16.67
CA ASN A 173 -25.10 -44.96 -17.64
C ASN A 173 -24.96 -46.41 -17.14
N GLU A 174 -24.94 -46.64 -15.83
CA GLU A 174 -24.96 -48.01 -15.26
C GLU A 174 -26.34 -48.66 -15.22
N LYS A 175 -27.43 -47.88 -15.36
CA LYS A 175 -28.81 -48.41 -15.40
C LYS A 175 -29.30 -48.78 -16.81
N LEU A 176 -28.46 -48.63 -17.83
CA LEU A 176 -28.78 -48.95 -19.24
C LEU A 176 -28.02 -50.16 -19.80
N LYS A 177 -27.44 -51.01 -18.95
CA LYS A 177 -26.87 -52.31 -19.34
C LYS A 177 -27.65 -53.47 -18.76
#